data_AF-A0A5C5T4H7-F1
#
_entry.id   AF-A0A5C5T4H7-F1
#
_cell.length_a   1.000
_cell.length_b   1.000
_cell.length_c   1.000
_cell.angle_alpha   90.00
_cell.angle_beta   90.00
_cell.angle_gamma   90.00
#
_symmetry.space_group_name_H-M   'P 1'
#
loop_
_entity.id
_entity.type
_entity.pdbx_description
1 polymer ?
#
loop_
_entity_poly.entity_id
_entity_poly.type
_entity_poly.pdbx_seq_one_letter_code
_entity_poly.pdbx_strand_id
1 'polypeptide(L)'
;MERLHEKFIHSIHTKRFTLNEINEYLTMFLKAKPVNIDKFEELKEDVCVNFDNIVFCYSITDEEAKNNLLTAAEKQEMQKMKKLISSQSSLSAKDKKIALQQVEMLNIILESSDGKYVDNFTLQGGSEKLLDEMIFLKGIDPEKCILGNEEYEMYLEVVHKKSLFNQINKMELIKVILNGKFKSS
;
A
#
# COMPACT_ATOMS: atom_id res chain seq x y z
N MET A 1 0.99 3.23 24.04
CA MET A 1 0.60 1.98 23.35
C MET A 1 -0.46 1.18 24.08
N GLU A 2 -0.39 1.01 25.41
CA GLU A 2 -1.38 0.23 26.20
C GLU A 2 -2.85 0.56 25.89
N ARG A 3 -3.22 1.85 25.89
CA ARG A 3 -4.59 2.29 25.56
C ARG A 3 -5.05 1.90 24.14
N LEU A 4 -4.13 1.86 23.18
CA LEU A 4 -4.43 1.46 21.80
C LEU A 4 -4.61 -0.05 21.71
N HIS A 5 -3.71 -0.80 22.35
CA HIS A 5 -3.81 -2.24 22.49
C HIS A 5 -5.15 -2.68 23.11
N GLU A 6 -5.55 -2.07 24.24
CA GLU A 6 -6.83 -2.37 24.89
C GLU A 6 -8.03 -2.15 23.96
N LYS A 7 -8.04 -1.05 23.18
CA LYS A 7 -9.11 -0.81 22.22
C LYS A 7 -9.11 -1.82 21.08
N PHE A 8 -7.92 -2.21 20.61
CA PHE A 8 -7.76 -3.13 19.50
C PHE A 8 -8.23 -4.55 19.84
N ILE A 9 -7.82 -5.11 20.98
CA ILE A 9 -8.19 -6.48 21.38
C ILE A 9 -9.70 -6.66 21.61
N HIS A 10 -10.41 -5.58 21.97
CA HIS A 10 -11.87 -5.58 22.14
C HIS A 10 -12.61 -5.24 20.83
N SER A 11 -11.90 -5.03 19.73
CA SER A 11 -12.47 -4.71 18.42
C SER A 11 -12.58 -5.94 17.53
N ILE A 12 -13.46 -5.89 16.53
CA ILE A 12 -13.59 -6.93 15.49
C ILE A 12 -12.43 -6.90 14.48
N HIS A 13 -11.46 -5.99 14.63
CA HIS A 13 -10.44 -5.64 13.64
C HIS A 13 -9.16 -6.50 13.74
N THR A 14 -9.24 -7.67 14.37
CA THR A 14 -8.10 -8.56 14.64
C THR A 14 -7.77 -9.53 13.49
N LYS A 15 -8.49 -9.46 12.37
CA LYS A 15 -8.33 -10.40 11.25
C LYS A 15 -7.57 -9.77 10.08
N ARG A 16 -6.53 -10.46 9.60
CA ARG A 16 -5.83 -10.17 8.34
C ARG A 16 -6.79 -10.27 7.15
N PHE A 17 -6.54 -9.45 6.13
CA PHE A 17 -7.28 -9.49 4.87
C PHE A 17 -6.62 -10.43 3.88
N THR A 18 -7.43 -11.20 3.17
CA THR A 18 -6.94 -12.10 2.12
C THR A 18 -6.43 -11.32 0.91
N LEU A 19 -5.55 -11.94 0.14
CA LEU A 19 -5.02 -11.40 -1.11
C LEU A 19 -6.13 -10.98 -2.09
N ASN A 20 -7.23 -11.73 -2.16
CA ASN A 20 -8.36 -11.39 -3.03
C ASN A 20 -9.12 -10.15 -2.54
N GLU A 21 -9.34 -10.02 -1.22
CA GLU A 21 -9.96 -8.82 -0.64
C GLU A 21 -9.10 -7.58 -0.88
N ILE A 22 -7.77 -7.71 -0.74
CA ILE A 22 -6.82 -6.62 -0.99
C ILE A 22 -6.82 -6.25 -2.48
N ASN A 23 -6.78 -7.22 -3.39
CA ASN A 23 -6.86 -6.97 -4.83
C ASN A 23 -8.11 -6.17 -5.22
N GLU A 24 -9.28 -6.59 -4.73
CA GLU A 24 -10.54 -5.86 -4.96
C GLU A 24 -10.48 -4.44 -4.36
N TYR A 25 -9.89 -4.26 -3.17
CA TYR A 25 -9.73 -2.95 -2.57
C TYR A 25 -8.86 -2.02 -3.43
N LEU A 26 -7.68 -2.49 -3.82
CA LEU A 26 -6.71 -1.71 -4.59
C LEU A 26 -7.27 -1.30 -5.95
N THR A 27 -7.92 -2.23 -6.65
CA THR A 27 -8.50 -1.97 -7.97
C THR A 27 -9.75 -1.08 -7.89
N MET A 28 -10.65 -1.32 -6.93
CA MET A 28 -11.91 -0.56 -6.85
C MET A 28 -11.72 0.84 -6.27
N PHE A 29 -10.98 0.98 -5.17
CA PHE A 29 -10.91 2.22 -4.40
C PHE A 29 -9.65 3.04 -4.65
N LEU A 30 -8.54 2.39 -4.98
CA LEU A 30 -7.30 3.10 -5.34
C LEU A 30 -7.09 3.19 -6.85
N LYS A 31 -7.98 2.60 -7.66
CA LYS A 31 -7.86 2.56 -9.12
C LYS A 31 -6.51 2.02 -9.58
N ALA A 32 -5.92 1.16 -8.76
CA ALA A 32 -4.62 0.56 -9.02
C ALA A 32 -4.76 -0.43 -10.19
N LYS A 33 -3.81 -0.38 -11.12
CA LYS A 33 -3.79 -1.26 -12.29
C LYS A 33 -2.76 -2.35 -12.08
N PRO A 34 -3.11 -3.64 -12.27
CA PRO A 34 -2.12 -4.71 -12.27
C PRO A 34 -1.04 -4.46 -13.31
N VAL A 35 0.20 -4.76 -12.96
CA VAL A 35 1.37 -4.67 -13.83
C VAL A 35 2.20 -5.94 -13.72
N ASN A 36 2.96 -6.25 -14.77
CA ASN A 36 3.84 -7.42 -14.77
C ASN A 36 5.02 -7.18 -13.82
N ILE A 37 5.39 -8.22 -13.05
CA ILE A 37 6.55 -8.28 -12.17
C ILE A 37 7.87 -7.97 -12.90
N ASP A 38 7.97 -8.26 -14.20
CA ASP A 38 9.14 -7.96 -15.05
C ASP A 38 9.50 -6.46 -15.09
N LYS A 39 8.59 -5.58 -14.65
CA LYS A 39 8.86 -4.15 -14.52
C LYS A 39 9.67 -3.77 -13.27
N PHE A 40 9.86 -4.72 -12.37
CA PHE A 40 10.47 -4.52 -11.06
C PHE A 40 11.67 -5.45 -10.86
N GLU A 41 12.34 -5.87 -11.94
CA GLU A 41 13.50 -6.78 -11.86
C GLU A 41 14.62 -6.23 -10.96
N GLU A 42 14.71 -4.91 -10.80
CA GLU A 42 15.65 -4.27 -9.88
C GLU A 42 15.45 -4.73 -8.42
N LEU A 43 14.24 -5.17 -8.04
CA LEU A 43 13.96 -5.68 -6.70
C LEU A 43 14.62 -7.04 -6.43
N LYS A 44 15.12 -7.76 -7.44
CA LYS A 44 15.94 -8.97 -7.23
C LYS A 44 17.24 -8.68 -6.49
N GLU A 45 17.71 -7.43 -6.55
CA GLU A 45 18.93 -6.98 -5.87
C GLU A 45 18.66 -6.39 -4.48
N ASP A 46 17.38 -6.19 -4.11
CA ASP A 46 16.99 -5.63 -2.83
C ASP A 46 16.94 -6.73 -1.76
N VAL A 47 17.87 -6.65 -0.79
CA VAL A 47 17.97 -7.62 0.32
C VAL A 47 16.74 -7.65 1.23
N CYS A 48 15.90 -6.61 1.19
CA CYS A 48 14.69 -6.50 1.98
C CYS A 48 13.45 -7.05 1.25
N VAL A 49 13.58 -7.46 -0.02
CA VAL A 49 12.48 -7.98 -0.84
C VAL A 49 12.72 -9.45 -1.15
N ASN A 50 11.73 -10.30 -0.88
CA ASN A 50 11.74 -11.66 -1.37
C ASN A 50 11.03 -11.72 -2.72
N PHE A 51 11.81 -11.57 -3.79
CA PHE A 51 11.29 -11.51 -5.15
C PHE A 51 10.44 -12.73 -5.54
N ASP A 52 10.82 -13.93 -5.08
CA ASP A 52 10.10 -15.17 -5.36
C ASP A 52 8.73 -15.25 -4.67
N ASN A 53 8.53 -14.46 -3.62
CA ASN A 53 7.26 -14.37 -2.91
C ASN A 53 6.33 -13.27 -3.46
N ILE A 54 6.75 -12.51 -4.48
CA ILE A 54 5.90 -11.46 -5.06
C ILE A 54 4.71 -12.11 -5.76
N VAL A 55 3.51 -11.78 -5.28
CA VAL A 55 2.24 -12.32 -5.81
C VAL A 55 1.47 -11.32 -6.66
N PHE A 56 1.57 -10.02 -6.35
CA PHE A 56 0.91 -8.98 -7.12
C PHE A 56 1.74 -7.70 -7.21
N CYS A 57 1.70 -7.06 -8.37
CA CYS A 57 2.26 -5.74 -8.58
C CYS A 57 1.19 -4.81 -9.16
N TYR A 58 1.11 -3.60 -8.64
CA TYR A 58 0.17 -2.57 -9.09
C TYR A 58 0.87 -1.24 -9.33
N SER A 59 0.29 -0.46 -10.24
CA SER A 59 0.65 0.95 -10.44
C SER A 59 -0.60 1.81 -10.38
N ILE A 60 -0.55 2.90 -9.61
CA ILE A 60 -1.62 3.88 -9.51
C ILE A 60 -1.28 5.01 -10.48
N THR A 61 -1.88 4.96 -11.67
CA THR A 61 -1.68 5.97 -12.73
C THR A 61 -2.82 6.98 -12.81
N ASP A 62 -3.90 6.75 -12.07
CA ASP A 62 -5.06 7.64 -12.06
C ASP A 62 -4.75 8.91 -11.26
N GLU A 63 -4.85 10.06 -11.91
CA GLU A 63 -4.43 11.33 -11.30
C GLU A 63 -5.34 11.77 -10.15
N GLU A 64 -6.63 11.43 -10.19
CA GLU A 64 -7.54 11.71 -9.06
C GLU A 64 -7.18 10.84 -7.86
N ALA A 65 -6.99 9.54 -8.07
CA ALA A 65 -6.57 8.60 -7.03
C ALA A 65 -5.22 9.00 -6.41
N LYS A 66 -4.22 9.34 -7.23
CA LYS A 66 -2.92 9.87 -6.76
C LYS A 66 -3.11 11.14 -5.92
N ASN A 67 -3.88 12.10 -6.42
CA ASN A 67 -4.13 13.34 -5.70
C ASN A 67 -4.85 13.12 -4.37
N ASN A 68 -5.64 12.06 -4.24
CA ASN A 68 -6.31 11.69 -3.00
C ASN A 68 -5.38 10.95 -2.02
N LEU A 69 -4.29 10.36 -2.50
CA LEU A 69 -3.26 9.69 -1.71
C LEU A 69 -2.17 10.63 -1.23
N LEU A 70 -1.95 11.75 -1.91
CA LEU A 70 -0.93 12.72 -1.54
C LEU A 70 -1.50 13.86 -0.69
N THR A 71 -0.84 14.15 0.41
CA THR A 71 -1.02 15.36 1.22
C THR A 71 -0.57 16.60 0.46
N ALA A 72 -0.96 17.78 0.95
CA ALA A 72 -0.51 19.04 0.37
C ALA A 72 1.02 19.21 0.44
N ALA A 73 1.65 18.73 1.51
CA ALA A 73 3.10 18.78 1.70
C ALA A 73 3.81 17.89 0.66
N GLU A 74 3.39 16.63 0.52
CA GLU A 74 3.96 15.69 -0.46
C GLU A 74 3.80 16.21 -1.89
N LYS A 75 2.65 16.79 -2.23
CA LYS A 75 2.43 17.45 -3.54
C LYS A 75 3.43 18.58 -3.78
N GLN A 76 3.70 19.39 -2.76
CA GLN A 76 4.64 20.49 -2.86
C GLN A 76 6.08 19.99 -3.01
N GLU A 77 6.47 18.95 -2.27
CA GLU A 77 7.79 18.31 -2.39
C GLU A 77 7.99 17.69 -3.77
N MET A 78 6.99 16.97 -4.27
CA MET A 78 6.97 16.42 -5.62
C MET A 78 7.17 17.54 -6.66
N GLN A 79 6.50 18.69 -6.53
CA GLN A 79 6.68 19.83 -7.43
C GLN A 79 8.09 20.43 -7.35
N LYS A 80 8.67 20.54 -6.15
CA LYS A 80 10.06 21.00 -5.98
C LYS A 80 11.03 20.06 -6.69
N MET A 81 10.85 18.75 -6.51
CA MET A 81 11.70 17.73 -7.14
C MET A 81 11.60 17.77 -8.67
N LYS A 82 10.38 17.89 -9.23
CA LYS A 82 10.18 18.06 -10.68
C LYS A 82 10.91 19.28 -11.24
N LYS A 83 10.87 20.42 -10.52
CA LYS A 83 11.60 21.64 -10.92
C LYS A 83 13.10 21.41 -10.92
N LEU A 84 13.65 20.77 -9.89
CA LEU A 84 15.07 20.46 -9.79
C LEU A 84 15.53 19.57 -10.95
N ILE A 85 14.82 18.45 -11.22
CA ILE A 85 15.11 17.55 -12.34
C ILE A 85 15.06 18.28 -13.67
N SER A 86 14.03 19.11 -13.87
CA SER A 86 13.87 19.87 -15.12
C SER A 86 15.01 20.85 -15.35
N SER A 87 15.47 21.52 -14.29
CA SER A 87 16.58 22.49 -14.31
C SER A 87 17.96 21.86 -14.40
N GLN A 88 18.11 20.55 -14.16
CA GLN A 88 19.42 19.91 -14.13
C GLN A 88 20.02 19.84 -15.54
N SER A 89 21.08 20.60 -15.81
CA SER A 89 21.67 20.69 -17.15
C SER A 89 22.48 19.46 -17.54
N SER A 90 22.96 18.68 -16.56
CA SER A 90 23.76 17.47 -16.79
C SER A 90 22.96 16.26 -17.29
N LEU A 91 21.64 16.25 -17.11
CA LEU A 91 20.79 15.13 -17.53
C LEU A 91 20.35 15.29 -18.98
N SER A 92 20.42 14.19 -19.73
CA SER A 92 19.82 14.14 -21.07
C SER A 92 18.29 14.29 -20.99
N ALA A 93 17.65 14.68 -22.09
CA ALA A 93 16.19 14.77 -22.14
C ALA A 93 15.50 13.42 -21.81
N LYS A 94 16.14 12.30 -22.18
CA LYS A 94 15.65 10.95 -21.87
C LYS A 94 15.73 10.68 -20.37
N ASP A 95 16.86 10.98 -19.74
CA ASP A 95 17.08 10.73 -18.31
C ASP A 95 16.17 11.62 -17.45
N LYS A 96 15.96 12.87 -17.85
CA LYS A 96 14.97 13.75 -17.22
C LYS A 96 13.57 13.15 -17.27
N LYS A 97 13.17 12.62 -18.43
CA LYS A 97 11.85 12.00 -18.59
C LYS A 97 11.68 10.80 -17.66
N ILE A 98 12.69 9.93 -17.59
CA ILE A 98 12.68 8.76 -16.69
C ILE A 98 12.59 9.23 -15.23
N ALA A 99 13.45 10.16 -14.81
CA ALA A 99 13.45 10.67 -13.44
C ALA A 99 12.10 11.34 -13.07
N LEU A 100 11.51 12.12 -13.98
CA LEU A 100 10.19 12.73 -13.75
C LEU A 100 9.08 11.68 -13.60
N GLN A 101 9.12 10.61 -14.40
CA GLN A 101 8.19 9.50 -14.26
C GLN A 101 8.35 8.80 -12.90
N GLN A 102 9.59 8.65 -12.41
CA GLN A 102 9.84 8.05 -11.11
C GLN A 102 9.34 8.90 -9.95
N VAL A 103 9.40 10.22 -10.05
CA VAL A 103 8.85 11.14 -9.05
C VAL A 103 7.33 11.06 -8.95
N GLU A 104 6.65 10.67 -10.02
CA GLU A 104 5.19 10.60 -10.10
C GLU A 104 4.62 9.21 -9.87
N MET A 105 5.47 8.18 -9.78
CA MET A 105 4.98 6.81 -9.65
C MET A 105 4.46 6.55 -8.24
N LEU A 106 3.39 5.75 -8.16
CA LEU A 106 2.98 5.09 -6.93
C LEU A 106 2.75 3.62 -7.29
N ASN A 107 3.72 2.78 -6.95
CA ASN A 107 3.63 1.34 -7.17
C ASN A 107 3.48 0.60 -5.84
N ILE A 108 2.75 -0.51 -5.88
CA ILE A 108 2.51 -1.41 -4.76
C ILE A 108 2.94 -2.80 -5.20
N ILE A 109 3.88 -3.39 -4.47
CA ILE A 109 4.35 -4.75 -4.69
C ILE A 109 4.00 -5.55 -3.44
N LEU A 110 3.26 -6.64 -3.59
CA LEU A 110 2.79 -7.48 -2.49
C LEU A 110 3.51 -8.82 -2.50
N GLU A 111 4.02 -9.20 -1.33
CA GLU A 111 4.67 -10.48 -1.09
C GLU A 111 3.79 -11.38 -0.22
N SER A 112 3.73 -12.67 -0.54
CA SER A 112 2.99 -13.68 0.23
C SER A 112 3.68 -15.04 0.10
N SER A 113 4.05 -15.61 1.24
CA SER A 113 4.64 -16.94 1.34
C SER A 113 3.59 -18.06 1.38
N ASP A 114 2.36 -17.75 1.80
CA ASP A 114 1.26 -18.72 1.92
C ASP A 114 0.23 -18.63 0.79
N GLY A 115 0.38 -17.67 -0.11
CA GLY A 115 -0.54 -17.41 -1.22
C GLY A 115 -1.95 -16.98 -0.78
N LYS A 116 -2.13 -16.59 0.50
CA LYS A 116 -3.43 -16.26 1.09
C LYS A 116 -3.43 -14.87 1.74
N TYR A 117 -2.39 -14.51 2.47
CA TYR A 117 -2.27 -13.23 3.16
C TYR A 117 -0.98 -12.50 2.75
N VAL A 118 -0.98 -11.17 2.81
CA VAL A 118 0.23 -10.37 2.56
C VAL A 118 1.17 -10.49 3.75
N ASP A 119 2.40 -10.92 3.54
CA ASP A 119 3.44 -10.98 4.57
C ASP A 119 4.26 -9.68 4.59
N ASN A 120 4.54 -9.15 3.41
CA ASN A 120 5.28 -7.92 3.24
C ASN A 120 4.83 -7.17 2.00
N PHE A 121 5.18 -5.89 1.91
CA PHE A 121 4.95 -5.09 0.73
C PHE A 121 6.07 -4.09 0.52
N THR A 122 6.28 -3.73 -0.75
CA THR A 122 7.17 -2.64 -1.14
C THR A 122 6.36 -1.55 -1.80
N LEU A 123 6.62 -0.30 -1.42
CA LEU A 123 6.09 0.89 -2.07
C LEU A 123 7.21 1.60 -2.82
N GLN A 124 6.95 1.95 -4.08
CA GLN A 124 7.79 2.88 -4.82
C GLN A 124 7.02 4.19 -5.00
N GLY A 125 7.64 5.31 -4.61
CA GLY A 125 7.02 6.62 -4.51
C GLY A 125 6.66 7.02 -3.08
N GLY A 126 6.46 8.31 -2.84
CA GLY A 126 6.19 8.85 -1.51
C GLY A 126 4.71 9.15 -1.28
N SER A 127 4.04 8.36 -0.44
CA SER A 127 2.69 8.66 0.08
C SER A 127 2.50 8.02 1.45
N GLU A 128 2.47 8.83 2.51
CA GLU A 128 2.20 8.39 3.88
C GLU A 128 0.82 7.76 3.99
N LYS A 129 -0.18 8.32 3.30
CA LYS A 129 -1.53 7.76 3.28
C LYS A 129 -1.57 6.39 2.60
N LEU A 130 -0.83 6.19 1.51
CA LEU A 130 -0.72 4.88 0.88
C LEU A 130 -0.02 3.88 1.80
N LEU A 131 1.03 4.31 2.50
CA LEU A 131 1.71 3.48 3.52
C LEU A 131 0.75 3.05 4.62
N ASP A 132 0.01 3.99 5.21
CA ASP A 132 -1.01 3.70 6.23
C ASP A 132 -2.08 2.72 5.70
N GLU A 133 -2.54 2.91 4.45
CA GLU A 133 -3.49 1.99 3.83
C GLU A 133 -2.90 0.58 3.67
N MET A 134 -1.64 0.46 3.25
CA MET A 134 -0.99 -0.85 3.11
C MET A 134 -0.72 -1.54 4.43
N ILE A 135 -0.33 -0.81 5.47
CA ILE A 135 -0.18 -1.35 6.84
C ILE A 135 -1.52 -1.90 7.33
N PHE A 136 -2.61 -1.15 7.13
CA PHE A 136 -3.94 -1.62 7.48
C PHE A 136 -4.36 -2.87 6.70
N LEU A 137 -4.17 -2.88 5.38
CA LEU A 137 -4.56 -3.99 4.51
C LEU A 137 -3.73 -5.25 4.76
N LYS A 138 -2.44 -5.12 5.07
CA LYS A 138 -1.59 -6.25 5.48
C LYS A 138 -2.13 -6.90 6.76
N GLY A 139 -2.64 -6.09 7.68
CA GLY A 139 -3.05 -6.54 8.99
C GLY A 139 -1.85 -6.91 9.86
N ILE A 140 -2.13 -7.55 10.99
CA ILE A 140 -1.10 -8.10 11.87
C ILE A 140 -1.44 -9.56 12.18
N ASP A 141 -0.40 -10.39 12.30
CA ASP A 141 -0.57 -11.75 12.82
C ASP A 141 -1.00 -11.69 14.30
N PRO A 142 -2.06 -12.42 14.71
CA PRO A 142 -2.46 -12.50 16.10
C PRO A 142 -1.32 -12.86 17.07
N GLU A 143 -0.38 -13.71 16.65
CA GLU A 143 0.77 -14.11 17.49
C GLU A 143 1.76 -12.96 17.71
N LYS A 144 1.78 -11.96 16.82
CA LYS A 144 2.62 -10.77 16.91
C LYS A 144 1.98 -9.63 17.70
N CYS A 145 0.74 -9.77 18.17
CA CYS A 145 -0.01 -8.73 18.89
C CYS A 145 0.47 -8.53 20.34
N ILE A 146 1.75 -8.25 20.52
CA ILE A 146 2.45 -8.13 21.81
C ILE A 146 3.06 -6.73 21.90
N LEU A 147 2.78 -6.00 22.99
CA LEU A 147 3.37 -4.68 23.23
C LEU A 147 4.91 -4.76 23.25
N GLY A 148 5.58 -3.78 22.66
CA GLY A 148 7.03 -3.79 22.40
C GLY A 148 7.43 -4.44 21.07
N ASN A 149 6.50 -5.06 20.33
CA ASN A 149 6.74 -5.45 18.94
C ASN A 149 6.51 -4.24 18.01
N GLU A 150 7.56 -3.77 17.33
CA GLU A 150 7.51 -2.56 16.50
C GLU A 150 6.48 -2.65 15.36
N GLU A 151 6.36 -3.81 14.71
CA GLU A 151 5.38 -4.04 13.62
C GLU A 151 3.95 -3.91 14.16
N TYR A 152 3.69 -4.46 15.33
CA TYR A 152 2.40 -4.37 15.98
C TYR A 152 2.08 -2.95 16.47
N GLU A 153 3.05 -2.26 17.06
CA GLU A 153 2.85 -0.88 17.53
C GLU A 153 2.58 0.07 16.37
N MET A 154 3.31 -0.08 15.26
CA MET A 154 3.04 0.66 14.02
C MET A 154 1.65 0.35 13.48
N TYR A 155 1.24 -0.92 13.47
CA TYR A 155 -0.11 -1.30 13.09
C TYR A 155 -1.17 -0.68 14.01
N LEU A 156 -0.95 -0.67 15.34
CA LEU A 156 -1.84 -0.05 16.32
C LEU A 156 -1.99 1.46 16.09
N GLU A 157 -0.89 2.16 15.79
CA GLU A 157 -0.93 3.58 15.46
C GLU A 157 -1.80 3.82 14.23
N VAL A 158 -1.56 3.04 13.17
CA VAL A 158 -2.35 3.12 11.94
C VAL A 158 -3.82 2.89 12.23
N VAL A 159 -4.23 1.74 12.79
CA VAL A 159 -5.66 1.41 13.02
C VAL A 159 -6.40 2.43 13.91
N HIS A 160 -5.68 3.21 14.71
CA HIS A 160 -6.25 4.26 15.55
C HIS A 160 -6.15 5.68 14.98
N LYS A 161 -5.52 5.88 13.82
CA LYS A 161 -5.63 7.13 13.05
C LYS A 161 -7.10 7.33 12.64
N LYS A 162 -7.64 8.54 12.88
CA LYS A 162 -9.06 8.91 12.61
C LYS A 162 -9.50 8.69 11.14
N SER A 163 -8.56 8.53 10.22
CA SER A 163 -8.83 8.29 8.81
C SER A 163 -9.48 6.94 8.53
N LEU A 164 -9.42 5.95 9.45
CA LEU A 164 -9.72 4.54 9.18
C LEU A 164 -11.16 4.07 9.17
N PHE A 165 -12.10 4.87 9.68
CA PHE A 165 -13.53 4.53 9.59
C PHE A 165 -13.97 4.31 8.14
N ASN A 166 -13.38 5.08 7.21
CA ASN A 166 -13.68 4.95 5.79
C ASN A 166 -13.11 3.66 5.18
N GLN A 167 -11.93 3.19 5.59
CA GLN A 167 -11.33 1.95 5.10
C GLN A 167 -12.09 0.73 5.59
N ILE A 168 -12.54 0.71 6.85
CA ILE A 168 -13.34 -0.39 7.40
C ILE A 168 -14.63 -0.57 6.60
N ASN A 169 -15.38 0.50 6.37
CA ASN A 169 -16.62 0.45 5.58
C ASN A 169 -16.38 -0.05 4.14
N LYS A 170 -15.27 0.34 3.52
CA LYS A 170 -14.87 -0.16 2.19
C LYS A 170 -14.59 -1.66 2.21
N MET A 171 -13.89 -2.17 3.23
CA MET A 171 -13.60 -3.61 3.34
C MET A 171 -14.85 -4.43 3.63
N GLU A 172 -15.77 -3.93 4.45
CA GLU A 172 -17.08 -4.58 4.65
C GLU A 172 -17.87 -4.66 3.34
N LEU A 173 -17.87 -3.59 2.54
CA LEU A 173 -18.48 -3.59 1.21
C LEU A 173 -17.85 -4.63 0.28
N ILE A 174 -16.51 -4.77 0.28
CA ILE A 174 -15.81 -5.81 -0.50
C ILE A 174 -16.25 -7.20 -0.07
N LYS A 175 -16.31 -7.47 1.24
CA LYS A 175 -16.76 -8.77 1.75
C LYS A 175 -18.17 -9.11 1.29
N VAL A 176 -19.08 -8.13 1.28
CA VAL A 176 -20.44 -8.31 0.75
C VAL A 176 -20.43 -8.62 -0.74
N ILE A 177 -19.65 -7.88 -1.53
CA ILE A 177 -19.54 -8.10 -2.98
C ILE A 177 -18.99 -9.50 -3.28
N LEU A 178 -17.91 -9.90 -2.62
CA LEU A 178 -17.30 -11.21 -2.81
C LEU A 178 -18.27 -12.34 -2.44
N ASN A 179 -18.93 -12.25 -1.28
CA ASN A 179 -19.93 -13.24 -0.84
C ASN A 179 -21.15 -13.31 -1.77
N GLY A 180 -21.51 -12.20 -2.42
CA GLY A 180 -22.57 -12.16 -3.44
C GLY A 180 -22.19 -12.89 -4.72
N LYS A 181 -20.94 -12.74 -5.20
CA LYS A 181 -20.43 -13.42 -6.40
C LYS A 181 -20.44 -14.95 -6.26
N PHE A 182 -20.19 -15.49 -5.06
CA PHE A 182 -20.19 -16.94 -4.80
C PHE A 182 -21.58 -17.58 -4.66
N LYS A 183 -22.65 -16.79 -4.52
CA LYS A 183 -24.03 -17.31 -4.43
C LYS A 183 -24.74 -17.43 -5.78
N SER A 184 -24.08 -17.04 -6.87
CA SER A 184 -24.63 -17.06 -8.24
C SER A 184 -23.98 -18.13 -9.13
N SER A 185 -23.30 -19.12 -8.53
CA SER A 185 -22.65 -20.25 -9.21
C SER A 185 -23.46 -21.53 -9.08
#